data_AF-A0AAU3Q868-F1
#
_entry.id   AF-A0AAU3Q868-F1
#
_cell.length_a   1.000
_cell.length_b   1.000
_cell.length_c   1.000
_cell.angle_alpha   90.00
_cell.angle_beta   90.00
_cell.angle_gamma   90.00
#
_symmetry.space_group_name_H-M   'P 1'
#
loop_
_entity.id
_entity.type
_entity.pdbx_description
1 polymer ?
#
loop_
_entity_poly.entity_id
_entity_poly.type
_entity_poly.pdbx_seq_one_letter_code
_entity_poly.pdbx_strand_id
1 'polypeptide(L)'
;MRPDPALNKAFDALPLAEGDVAATGHRVHWYQDWVGHENLTDEFWTQQSHTASVPEVTAPVYMITGWYDIFLPWQLRNHAQLAAAGRPPRLTLGPWGHISRGLGAPSVGETVSFLREHFADAESDRVAPIRAYLTGTERWFDLASWPPPGTRTERLNLHDTGGLSPDPTAGGSTVHVYDPADPTPALGGPGLQANPGPVDSTAHERRGDVVVFRGDPLSEPVTVAGEPLAHIRFRSSQPSADVS
;
A
#
# COMPACT_ATOMS: atom_id res chain seq x y z
N MET A 1 20.56 -5.95 4.73
CA MET A 1 21.52 -5.41 3.75
C MET A 1 21.54 -3.90 3.99
N ARG A 2 22.68 -3.28 4.33
CA ARG A 2 22.72 -1.81 4.39
C ARG A 2 22.62 -1.31 2.95
N PRO A 3 21.89 -0.22 2.65
CA PRO A 3 21.89 0.36 1.32
C PRO A 3 23.32 0.67 0.91
N ASP A 4 23.65 0.42 -0.36
CA ASP A 4 24.94 0.80 -0.93
C ASP A 4 25.13 2.31 -0.73
N PRO A 5 26.23 2.78 -0.10
CA PRO A 5 26.51 4.20 0.06
C PRO A 5 26.49 4.98 -1.26
N ALA A 6 26.74 4.33 -2.40
CA ALA A 6 26.61 4.93 -3.73
C ALA A 6 25.15 5.33 -4.05
N LEU A 7 24.15 4.60 -3.55
CA LEU A 7 22.74 4.91 -3.77
C LEU A 7 22.27 6.14 -3.00
N ASN A 8 22.92 6.49 -1.88
CA ASN A 8 22.58 7.72 -1.14
C ASN A 8 22.78 8.96 -2.02
N LYS A 9 23.83 8.96 -2.86
CA LYS A 9 24.08 10.05 -3.82
C LYS A 9 22.97 10.19 -4.86
N ALA A 10 22.30 9.10 -5.19
CA ALA A 10 21.16 9.10 -6.11
C ALA A 10 19.96 9.84 -5.50
N PHE A 11 19.70 9.61 -4.21
CA PHE A 11 18.55 10.20 -3.50
C PHE A 11 18.74 11.69 -3.21
N ASP A 12 19.98 12.16 -3.12
CA ASP A 12 20.32 13.57 -2.92
C ASP A 12 20.46 14.35 -4.25
N ALA A 13 20.35 13.68 -5.41
CA ALA A 13 20.50 14.31 -6.71
C ALA A 13 19.22 15.02 -7.17
N LEU A 14 19.35 16.28 -7.58
CA LEU A 14 18.30 17.05 -8.22
C LEU A 14 18.84 17.68 -9.52
N PRO A 15 18.13 17.53 -10.67
CA PRO A 15 16.86 16.82 -10.82
C PRO A 15 17.01 15.29 -10.63
N LEU A 16 15.92 14.62 -10.27
CA LEU A 16 15.92 13.18 -10.01
C LEU A 16 16.57 12.38 -11.16
N ALA A 17 16.37 12.82 -12.40
CA ALA A 17 16.95 12.22 -13.59
C ALA A 17 18.49 12.17 -13.61
N GLU A 18 19.21 12.87 -12.72
CA GLU A 18 20.68 12.76 -12.57
C GLU A 18 21.11 11.69 -11.56
N GLY A 19 20.17 11.03 -10.88
CA GLY A 19 20.44 10.06 -9.81
C GLY A 19 21.25 8.85 -10.28
N ASP A 20 21.07 8.41 -11.52
CA ASP A 20 21.86 7.31 -12.10
C ASP A 20 23.33 7.69 -12.27
N VAL A 21 23.63 8.87 -12.82
CA VAL A 21 24.99 9.38 -12.98
C VAL A 21 25.61 9.64 -11.60
N ALA A 22 24.85 10.18 -10.65
CA ALA A 22 25.34 10.42 -9.29
C ALA A 22 25.71 9.11 -8.57
N ALA A 23 24.94 8.04 -8.77
CA ALA A 23 25.19 6.74 -8.15
C ALA A 23 26.24 5.90 -8.88
N THR A 24 26.23 5.89 -10.21
CA THR A 24 26.99 4.94 -11.04
C THR A 24 28.13 5.58 -11.83
N GLY A 25 28.16 6.91 -11.94
CA GLY A 25 29.14 7.66 -12.74
C GLY A 25 28.85 7.68 -14.24
N HIS A 26 27.77 7.05 -14.70
CA HIS A 26 27.36 7.04 -16.10
C HIS A 26 25.84 7.02 -16.23
N ARG A 27 25.34 7.34 -17.43
CA ARG A 27 23.91 7.30 -17.72
C ARG A 27 23.43 5.85 -17.80
N VAL A 28 22.26 5.56 -17.24
CA VAL A 28 21.62 4.25 -17.23
C VAL A 28 20.35 4.35 -18.06
N HIS A 29 20.36 3.77 -19.26
CA HIS A 29 19.30 3.97 -20.25
C HIS A 29 17.89 3.63 -19.73
N TRP A 30 17.70 2.47 -19.10
CA TRP A 30 16.38 2.07 -18.60
C TRP A 30 15.84 3.03 -17.52
N TYR A 31 16.74 3.60 -16.70
CA TYR A 31 16.35 4.56 -15.65
C TYR A 31 15.88 5.86 -16.27
N GLN A 32 16.58 6.30 -17.33
CA GLN A 32 16.29 7.53 -18.06
C GLN A 32 14.98 7.45 -18.82
N ASP A 33 14.69 6.29 -19.43
CA ASP A 33 13.38 6.02 -20.01
C ASP A 33 12.29 6.10 -18.92
N TRP A 34 12.53 5.49 -17.76
CA TRP A 34 11.59 5.50 -16.63
C TRP A 34 11.25 6.91 -16.13
N VAL A 35 12.26 7.70 -15.79
CA VAL A 35 12.06 9.05 -15.23
C VAL A 35 11.61 10.06 -16.29
N GLY A 36 11.84 9.77 -17.58
CA GLY A 36 11.37 10.60 -18.69
C GLY A 36 9.90 10.41 -19.04
N HIS A 37 9.27 9.34 -18.56
CA HIS A 37 7.85 9.02 -18.80
C HIS A 37 7.01 9.27 -17.53
N GLU A 38 6.79 10.55 -17.21
CA GLU A 38 6.09 10.94 -15.97
C GLU A 38 4.58 10.67 -16.01
N ASN A 39 3.97 10.58 -17.20
CA ASN A 39 2.53 10.38 -17.33
C ASN A 39 2.18 8.90 -17.44
N LEU A 40 1.32 8.40 -16.55
CA LEU A 40 0.85 7.01 -16.57
C LEU A 40 0.11 6.60 -17.87
N THR A 41 -0.33 7.57 -18.65
CA THR A 41 -0.98 7.36 -19.95
C THR A 41 -0.02 7.24 -21.12
N ASP A 42 1.29 7.40 -20.89
CA ASP A 42 2.30 7.25 -21.93
C ASP A 42 2.26 5.84 -22.53
N GLU A 43 2.55 5.75 -23.83
CA GLU A 43 2.64 4.48 -24.56
C GLU A 43 3.64 3.53 -23.86
N PHE A 44 4.74 4.09 -23.34
CA PHE A 44 5.74 3.37 -22.57
C PHE A 44 5.14 2.52 -21.44
N TRP A 45 4.21 3.07 -20.65
CA TRP A 45 3.57 2.36 -19.54
C TRP A 45 2.37 1.53 -19.98
N THR A 46 1.53 2.09 -20.85
CA THR A 46 0.27 1.47 -21.24
C THR A 46 0.47 0.17 -22.01
N GLN A 47 1.51 0.05 -22.83
CA GLN A 47 1.86 -1.20 -23.52
C GLN A 47 2.32 -2.32 -22.59
N GLN A 48 2.81 -1.99 -21.39
CA GLN A 48 3.29 -2.95 -20.39
C GLN A 48 2.21 -3.31 -19.37
N SER A 49 1.10 -2.59 -19.34
CA SER A 49 0.04 -2.78 -18.35
C SER A 49 -0.89 -3.93 -18.75
N HIS A 50 -0.96 -4.95 -17.89
CA HIS A 50 -1.90 -6.07 -18.04
C HIS A 50 -3.22 -5.85 -17.29
N THR A 51 -3.42 -4.70 -16.66
CA THR A 51 -4.58 -4.40 -15.79
C THR A 51 -5.92 -4.64 -16.50
N ALA A 52 -6.03 -4.33 -17.79
CA ALA A 52 -7.26 -4.52 -18.56
C ALA A 52 -7.55 -6.00 -18.87
N SER A 53 -6.50 -6.84 -18.94
CA SER A 53 -6.61 -8.28 -19.27
C SER A 53 -6.87 -9.16 -18.05
N VAL A 54 -6.75 -8.63 -16.82
CA VAL A 54 -6.96 -9.40 -15.58
C VAL A 54 -8.30 -10.15 -15.58
N PRO A 55 -9.45 -9.56 -15.96
CA PRO A 55 -10.73 -10.28 -16.01
C PRO A 55 -10.79 -11.44 -17.02
N GLU A 56 -9.84 -11.53 -17.96
CA GLU A 56 -9.79 -12.57 -18.99
C GLU A 56 -9.11 -13.86 -18.50
N VAL A 57 -8.39 -13.80 -17.37
CA VAL A 57 -7.70 -14.96 -16.80
C VAL A 57 -8.69 -16.05 -16.40
N THR A 58 -8.51 -17.25 -16.95
CA THR A 58 -9.35 -18.43 -16.67
C THR A 58 -8.66 -19.48 -15.80
N ALA A 59 -7.34 -19.40 -15.65
CA ALA A 59 -6.59 -20.28 -14.76
C ALA A 59 -6.97 -20.03 -13.29
N PRO A 60 -6.93 -21.06 -12.43
CA PRO A 60 -7.03 -20.87 -10.99
C PRO A 60 -5.93 -19.92 -10.49
N VAL A 61 -6.28 -18.96 -9.63
CA VAL A 61 -5.35 -17.96 -9.10
C VAL A 61 -5.24 -18.07 -7.59
N TYR A 62 -3.99 -18.13 -7.11
CA TYR A 62 -3.64 -17.94 -5.71
C TYR A 62 -2.82 -16.67 -5.55
N MET A 63 -3.20 -15.87 -4.57
CA MET A 63 -2.57 -14.60 -4.21
C MET A 63 -2.13 -14.67 -2.75
N ILE A 64 -0.88 -14.34 -2.48
CA ILE A 64 -0.37 -14.14 -1.12
C ILE A 64 0.32 -12.80 -1.04
N THR A 65 0.05 -12.03 0.02
CA THR A 65 0.69 -10.73 0.29
C THR A 65 0.54 -10.39 1.78
N GLY A 66 0.97 -9.20 2.18
CA GLY A 66 0.84 -8.73 3.54
C GLY A 66 0.40 -7.27 3.63
N TRP A 67 -0.03 -6.86 4.83
CA TRP A 67 -0.53 -5.50 5.12
C TRP A 67 0.48 -4.39 4.86
N TYR A 68 1.76 -4.72 4.88
CA TYR A 68 2.86 -3.79 4.69
C TYR A 68 3.65 -4.11 3.40
N ASP A 69 3.00 -4.77 2.45
CA ASP A 69 3.54 -5.00 1.12
C ASP A 69 3.23 -3.80 0.22
N ILE A 70 4.24 -3.31 -0.50
CA ILE A 70 4.09 -2.20 -1.44
C ILE A 70 3.11 -2.52 -2.57
N PHE A 71 2.93 -3.79 -2.93
CA PHE A 71 2.04 -4.20 -4.01
C PHE A 71 0.59 -4.45 -3.58
N LEU A 72 0.28 -4.37 -2.28
CA LEU A 72 -1.04 -4.71 -1.74
C LEU A 72 -2.21 -4.02 -2.47
N PRO A 73 -2.19 -2.70 -2.76
CA PRO A 73 -3.33 -2.05 -3.42
C PRO A 73 -3.64 -2.65 -4.80
N TRP A 74 -2.61 -2.92 -5.61
CA TRP A 74 -2.78 -3.51 -6.94
C TRP A 74 -3.22 -4.97 -6.87
N GLN A 75 -2.70 -5.74 -5.90
CA GLN A 75 -3.12 -7.12 -5.71
C GLN A 75 -4.60 -7.22 -5.28
N LEU A 76 -5.07 -6.35 -4.39
CA LEU A 76 -6.49 -6.28 -4.01
C LEU A 76 -7.39 -5.83 -5.18
N ARG A 77 -6.92 -4.92 -6.04
CA ARG A 77 -7.63 -4.52 -7.28
C ARG A 77 -7.75 -5.70 -8.24
N ASN A 78 -6.67 -6.44 -8.48
CA ASN A 78 -6.69 -7.63 -9.34
C ASN A 78 -7.62 -8.72 -8.77
N HIS A 79 -7.59 -8.93 -7.45
CA HIS A 79 -8.52 -9.83 -6.77
C HIS A 79 -9.98 -9.42 -7.00
N ALA A 80 -10.29 -8.13 -6.83
CA ALA A 80 -11.65 -7.61 -7.06
C ALA A 80 -12.10 -7.76 -8.52
N GLN A 81 -11.22 -7.51 -9.49
CA GLN A 81 -11.51 -7.71 -10.92
C GLN A 81 -11.83 -9.17 -11.25
N LEU A 82 -11.04 -10.12 -10.74
CA LEU A 82 -11.26 -11.56 -10.94
C LEU A 82 -12.53 -12.05 -10.26
N ALA A 83 -12.79 -11.60 -9.03
CA ALA A 83 -14.02 -11.90 -8.30
C ALA A 83 -15.27 -11.38 -9.04
N ALA A 84 -15.24 -10.13 -9.53
CA ALA A 84 -16.31 -9.55 -10.33
C ALA A 84 -16.55 -10.31 -11.64
N ALA A 85 -15.50 -10.92 -12.19
CA ALA A 85 -15.56 -11.75 -13.38
C ALA A 85 -15.96 -13.22 -13.09
N GLY A 86 -16.46 -13.50 -11.88
CA GLY A 86 -16.98 -14.80 -11.46
C GLY A 86 -15.92 -15.84 -11.08
N ARG A 87 -14.65 -15.43 -10.94
CA ARG A 87 -13.49 -16.30 -10.69
C ARG A 87 -12.68 -15.79 -9.49
N PRO A 88 -13.25 -15.76 -8.28
CA PRO A 88 -12.57 -15.22 -7.11
C PRO A 88 -11.29 -16.01 -6.81
N PRO A 89 -10.12 -15.34 -6.73
CA PRO A 89 -8.87 -16.01 -6.37
C PRO A 89 -8.88 -16.52 -4.93
N ARG A 90 -8.02 -17.50 -4.63
CA ARG A 90 -7.60 -17.73 -3.24
C ARG A 90 -6.71 -16.57 -2.81
N LEU A 91 -6.94 -15.97 -1.65
CA LEU A 91 -6.14 -14.84 -1.13
C LEU A 91 -5.69 -15.11 0.31
N THR A 92 -4.39 -14.97 0.57
CA THR A 92 -3.83 -14.92 1.92
C THR A 92 -3.19 -13.56 2.18
N LEU A 93 -3.63 -12.90 3.25
CA LEU A 93 -3.20 -11.55 3.61
C LEU A 93 -2.70 -11.53 5.05
N GLY A 94 -1.37 -11.54 5.23
CA GLY A 94 -0.74 -11.66 6.54
C GLY A 94 -0.12 -10.37 7.09
N PRO A 95 0.47 -10.42 8.31
CA PRO A 95 1.14 -9.28 8.94
C PRO A 95 2.56 -9.07 8.42
N TRP A 96 2.72 -9.13 7.10
CA TRP A 96 4.02 -9.09 6.43
C TRP A 96 4.14 -7.82 5.58
N GLY A 97 5.37 -7.43 5.28
CA GLY A 97 5.68 -6.69 4.05
C GLY A 97 6.55 -7.48 3.10
N HIS A 98 7.02 -6.80 2.03
CA HIS A 98 7.44 -7.46 0.80
C HIS A 98 8.52 -8.54 0.97
N ILE A 99 9.57 -8.26 1.73
CA ILE A 99 10.70 -9.20 1.96
C ILE A 99 10.71 -9.81 3.37
N SER A 100 9.55 -9.88 4.01
CA SER A 100 9.43 -10.40 5.38
C SER A 100 9.77 -11.88 5.45
N ARG A 101 10.63 -12.27 6.39
CA ARG A 101 10.97 -13.69 6.61
C ARG A 101 9.74 -14.56 6.92
N GLY A 102 8.76 -13.99 7.64
CA GLY A 102 7.52 -14.67 7.99
C GLY A 102 6.63 -15.07 6.81
N LEU A 103 6.87 -14.50 5.62
CA LEU A 103 6.15 -14.82 4.39
C LEU A 103 6.65 -16.14 3.77
N GLY A 104 7.90 -16.53 3.98
CA GLY A 104 8.54 -17.63 3.24
C GLY A 104 7.84 -19.00 3.42
N ALA A 105 7.65 -19.44 4.67
CA ALA A 105 7.02 -20.74 4.94
C ALA A 105 5.55 -20.79 4.47
N PRO A 106 4.69 -19.78 4.77
CA PRO A 106 3.34 -19.71 4.20
C PRO A 106 3.31 -19.71 2.68
N SER A 107 4.17 -18.92 2.01
CA SER A 107 4.22 -18.88 0.54
C SER A 107 4.49 -20.25 -0.07
N VAL A 108 5.47 -21.00 0.46
CA VAL A 108 5.78 -22.34 -0.05
C VAL A 108 4.65 -23.31 0.27
N GLY A 109 4.24 -23.38 1.54
CA GLY A 109 3.26 -24.36 2.02
C GLY A 109 1.90 -24.19 1.34
N GLU A 110 1.37 -22.98 1.30
CA GLU A 110 0.05 -22.71 0.73
C GLU A 110 0.05 -22.81 -0.80
N THR A 111 1.15 -22.42 -1.48
CA THR A 111 1.27 -22.62 -2.93
C THR A 111 1.26 -24.10 -3.27
N VAL A 112 2.02 -24.93 -2.55
CA VAL A 112 2.02 -26.39 -2.78
C VAL A 112 0.63 -26.98 -2.54
N SER A 113 -0.04 -26.60 -1.46
CA SER A 113 -1.41 -27.05 -1.19
C SER A 113 -2.38 -26.62 -2.30
N PHE A 114 -2.31 -25.37 -2.75
CA PHE A 114 -3.14 -24.86 -3.84
C PHE A 114 -2.90 -25.61 -5.15
N LEU A 115 -1.65 -25.89 -5.50
CA LEU A 115 -1.31 -26.66 -6.70
C LEU A 115 -1.82 -28.10 -6.61
N ARG A 116 -1.72 -28.73 -5.44
CA ARG A 116 -2.24 -30.09 -5.24
C ARG A 116 -3.77 -30.15 -5.35
N GLU A 117 -4.47 -29.16 -4.81
CA GLU A 117 -5.93 -29.00 -4.92
C GLU A 117 -6.38 -28.90 -6.39
N HIS A 118 -5.68 -28.12 -7.21
CA HIS A 118 -6.13 -27.81 -8.57
C HIS A 118 -5.56 -28.71 -9.68
N PHE A 119 -4.44 -29.38 -9.43
CA PHE A 119 -3.71 -30.12 -10.46
C PHE A 119 -3.35 -31.56 -10.07
N ALA A 120 -3.70 -32.01 -8.87
CA ALA A 120 -3.39 -33.37 -8.40
C ALA A 120 -4.54 -34.04 -7.63
N ASP A 121 -5.77 -33.52 -7.78
CA ASP A 121 -7.00 -34.04 -7.16
C ASP A 121 -6.90 -34.26 -5.64
N ALA A 122 -6.05 -33.48 -4.95
CA ALA A 122 -5.91 -33.58 -3.51
C ALA A 122 -7.05 -32.85 -2.80
N GLU A 123 -7.55 -33.43 -1.71
CA GLU A 123 -8.47 -32.72 -0.82
C GLU A 123 -7.80 -31.47 -0.22
N SER A 124 -8.59 -30.40 -0.08
CA SER A 124 -8.15 -29.13 0.47
C SER A 124 -8.84 -28.88 1.80
N ASP A 125 -8.05 -28.64 2.84
CA ASP A 125 -8.55 -28.23 4.16
C ASP A 125 -8.94 -26.73 4.19
N ARG A 126 -8.74 -26.00 3.09
CA ARG A 126 -9.01 -24.57 3.02
C ARG A 126 -10.47 -24.29 2.70
N VAL A 127 -11.25 -24.02 3.75
CA VAL A 127 -12.70 -23.78 3.65
C VAL A 127 -13.04 -22.45 2.97
N ALA A 128 -12.34 -21.36 3.29
CA ALA A 128 -12.64 -20.03 2.76
C ALA A 128 -11.71 -19.57 1.62
N PRO A 129 -12.21 -18.79 0.65
CA PRO A 129 -11.38 -18.26 -0.43
C PRO A 129 -10.31 -17.30 0.10
N ILE A 130 -10.64 -16.53 1.14
CA ILE A 130 -9.76 -15.50 1.68
C ILE A 130 -9.40 -15.82 3.12
N ARG A 131 -8.13 -15.67 3.46
CA ARG A 131 -7.61 -15.77 4.83
C ARG A 131 -6.83 -14.50 5.14
N ALA A 132 -7.31 -13.72 6.10
CA ALA A 132 -6.73 -12.42 6.45
C ALA A 132 -6.34 -12.36 7.93
N TYR A 133 -5.20 -11.76 8.22
CA TYR A 133 -4.73 -11.55 9.58
C TYR A 133 -5.24 -10.20 10.10
N LEU A 134 -6.06 -10.17 11.15
CA LEU A 134 -6.51 -8.92 11.76
C LEU A 134 -5.46 -8.41 12.74
N THR A 135 -4.72 -7.36 12.38
CA THR A 135 -3.57 -6.84 13.12
C THR A 135 -3.91 -6.41 14.55
N GLY A 136 -5.05 -5.76 14.77
CA GLY A 136 -5.43 -5.27 16.11
C GLY A 136 -5.75 -6.37 17.12
N THR A 137 -6.21 -7.55 16.67
CA THR A 137 -6.47 -8.70 17.57
C THR A 137 -5.48 -9.84 17.40
N GLU A 138 -4.50 -9.67 16.50
CA GLU A 138 -3.45 -10.63 16.20
C GLU A 138 -3.95 -12.04 15.82
N ARG A 139 -5.07 -12.11 15.08
CA ARG A 139 -5.75 -13.37 14.74
C ARG A 139 -6.01 -13.51 13.25
N TRP A 140 -5.97 -14.76 12.78
CA TRP A 140 -6.40 -15.12 11.43
C TRP A 140 -7.92 -15.27 11.35
N PHE A 141 -8.49 -14.77 10.27
CA PHE A 141 -9.91 -14.87 9.94
C PHE A 141 -10.07 -15.42 8.52
N ASP A 142 -11.03 -16.32 8.39
CA ASP A 142 -11.46 -16.88 7.11
C ASP A 142 -12.68 -16.10 6.61
N LEU A 143 -12.60 -15.62 5.37
CA LEU A 143 -13.56 -14.67 4.80
C LEU A 143 -14.08 -15.19 3.44
N ALA A 144 -15.37 -15.02 3.22
CA ALA A 144 -16.02 -15.40 1.96
C ALA A 144 -15.74 -14.41 0.82
N SER A 145 -15.46 -13.14 1.14
CA SER A 145 -15.21 -12.08 0.18
C SER A 145 -14.34 -10.97 0.78
N TRP A 146 -13.75 -10.15 -0.09
CA TRP A 146 -13.07 -8.91 0.28
C TRP A 146 -13.68 -7.74 -0.49
N PRO A 147 -14.09 -6.64 0.19
CA PRO A 147 -14.13 -6.47 1.64
C PRO A 147 -15.05 -7.51 2.35
N PRO A 148 -14.88 -7.71 3.66
CA PRO A 148 -15.73 -8.64 4.42
C PRO A 148 -17.23 -8.33 4.26
N PRO A 149 -18.12 -9.34 4.24
CA PRO A 149 -19.56 -9.12 4.20
C PRO A 149 -20.02 -8.22 5.36
N GLY A 150 -20.92 -7.28 5.09
CA GLY A 150 -21.42 -6.32 6.08
C GLY A 150 -20.49 -5.13 6.36
N THR A 151 -19.40 -4.99 5.60
CA THR A 151 -18.55 -3.78 5.64
C THR A 151 -19.38 -2.54 5.26
N ARG A 152 -19.25 -1.47 6.05
CA ARG A 152 -19.86 -0.16 5.80
C ARG A 152 -18.79 0.91 5.72
N THR A 153 -18.96 1.85 4.79
CA THR A 153 -18.08 3.02 4.69
C THR A 153 -18.44 4.02 5.76
N GLU A 154 -17.49 4.35 6.62
CA GLU A 154 -17.62 5.41 7.62
C GLU A 154 -16.84 6.63 7.17
N ARG A 155 -17.45 7.82 7.29
CA ARG A 155 -16.78 9.09 6.98
C ARG A 155 -16.41 9.80 8.27
N LEU A 156 -15.14 10.16 8.38
CA LEU A 156 -14.64 11.09 9.38
C LEU A 156 -14.18 12.37 8.68
N ASN A 157 -14.60 13.51 9.21
CA ASN A 157 -14.28 14.83 8.71
C ASN A 157 -13.10 15.42 9.48
N LEU A 158 -12.24 16.13 8.75
CA LEU A 158 -11.11 16.87 9.30
C LEU A 158 -11.61 18.22 9.83
N HIS A 159 -11.30 18.54 11.08
CA HIS A 159 -11.61 19.82 11.71
C HIS A 159 -10.35 20.68 11.84
N ASP A 160 -10.46 21.98 11.59
CA ASP A 160 -9.33 22.92 11.60
C ASP A 160 -8.65 23.07 12.98
N THR A 161 -9.32 22.61 14.03
CA THR A 161 -8.79 22.46 15.40
C THR A 161 -7.91 21.22 15.60
N GLY A 162 -7.69 20.40 14.57
CA GLY A 162 -6.98 19.13 14.66
C GLY A 162 -7.86 17.94 15.07
N GLY A 163 -9.18 18.12 15.05
CA GLY A 163 -10.15 17.06 15.37
C GLY A 163 -10.47 16.14 14.19
N LEU A 164 -10.82 14.89 14.48
CA LEU A 164 -11.34 13.92 13.51
C LEU A 164 -12.65 13.32 14.04
N SER A 165 -13.79 13.63 13.41
CA SER A 165 -15.11 13.15 13.87
C SER A 165 -16.10 13.00 12.70
N PRO A 166 -17.21 12.26 12.85
CA PRO A 166 -18.25 12.16 11.82
C PRO A 166 -19.05 13.46 11.64
N ASP A 167 -18.94 14.42 12.56
CA ASP A 167 -19.68 15.67 12.51
C ASP A 167 -19.22 16.54 11.33
N PRO A 168 -20.14 17.25 10.67
CA PRO A 168 -19.78 18.14 9.59
C PRO A 168 -18.87 19.26 10.09
N THR A 169 -17.90 19.65 9.26
CA THR A 169 -17.08 20.84 9.51
C THR A 169 -17.85 22.11 9.14
N ALA A 170 -17.68 23.19 9.92
CA ALA A 170 -18.18 24.52 9.59
C ALA A 170 -17.32 25.24 8.52
N GLY A 171 -16.33 24.54 7.95
CA GLY A 171 -15.24 25.13 7.19
C GLY A 171 -14.04 25.45 8.08
N GLY A 172 -12.95 25.89 7.46
CA GLY A 172 -11.67 26.13 8.13
C GLY A 172 -10.51 25.68 7.27
N SER A 173 -9.29 26.01 7.70
CA SER A 173 -8.07 25.58 7.02
C SER A 173 -6.93 25.44 8.01
N THR A 174 -6.18 24.35 7.90
CA THR A 174 -4.91 24.19 8.59
C THR A 174 -3.77 24.56 7.65
N VAL A 175 -2.81 25.33 8.15
CA VAL A 175 -1.64 25.78 7.39
C VAL A 175 -0.40 25.14 7.99
N HIS A 176 0.43 24.54 7.16
CA HIS A 176 1.77 24.08 7.52
C HIS A 176 2.77 24.57 6.48
N VAL A 177 4.05 24.52 6.83
CA VAL A 177 5.16 24.87 5.95
C VAL A 177 5.98 23.62 5.72
N TYR A 178 6.22 23.29 4.46
CA TYR A 178 7.12 22.22 4.05
C TYR A 178 8.41 22.84 3.51
N ASP A 179 9.56 22.38 4.02
CA ASP A 179 10.88 22.75 3.52
C ASP A 179 11.45 21.55 2.75
N PRO A 180 11.61 21.64 1.41
CA PRO A 180 12.22 20.57 0.63
C PRO A 180 13.66 20.21 1.07
N ALA A 181 14.36 21.10 1.78
CA ALA A 181 15.69 20.82 2.34
C ALA A 181 15.66 20.06 3.68
N ASP A 182 14.48 19.94 4.32
CA ASP A 182 14.22 19.09 5.49
C ASP A 182 12.95 18.24 5.25
N PRO A 183 13.01 17.27 4.32
CA PRO A 183 11.84 16.49 3.94
C PRO A 183 11.33 15.63 5.11
N THR A 184 10.02 15.51 5.21
CA THR A 184 9.32 14.61 6.14
C THR A 184 9.82 13.16 5.98
N PRO A 185 10.48 12.56 6.98
CA PRO A 185 11.07 11.23 6.82
C PRO A 185 10.00 10.14 6.62
N ALA A 186 10.20 9.25 5.66
CA ALA A 186 9.36 8.06 5.52
C ALA A 186 9.58 7.10 6.70
N LEU A 187 8.50 6.75 7.41
CA LEU A 187 8.53 5.89 8.60
C LEU A 187 7.61 4.69 8.44
N GLY A 188 8.18 3.48 8.56
CA GLY A 188 7.41 2.24 8.53
C GLY A 188 6.59 2.08 7.24
N GLY A 189 5.36 1.61 7.39
CA GLY A 189 4.40 1.47 6.30
C GLY A 189 4.78 0.38 5.27
N PRO A 190 4.09 0.36 4.12
CA PRO A 190 4.41 -0.53 3.02
C PRO A 190 5.72 -0.10 2.35
N GLY A 191 6.63 -1.06 2.12
CA GLY A 191 7.89 -0.75 1.45
C GLY A 191 8.76 -1.97 1.14
N LEU A 192 9.84 -1.71 0.41
CA LEU A 192 10.81 -2.72 -0.03
C LEU A 192 11.94 -2.96 0.98
N GLN A 193 11.99 -2.19 2.07
CA GLN A 193 12.97 -2.35 3.14
C GLN A 193 12.85 -3.71 3.84
N ALA A 194 13.92 -4.09 4.55
CA ALA A 194 13.98 -5.37 5.28
C ALA A 194 13.06 -5.43 6.50
N ASN A 195 12.60 -4.28 7.00
CA ASN A 195 11.68 -4.19 8.14
C ASN A 195 10.52 -3.21 7.82
N PRO A 196 9.66 -3.53 6.84
CA PRO A 196 8.42 -2.79 6.60
C PRO A 196 7.44 -3.14 7.73
N GLY A 197 6.50 -2.25 8.05
CA GLY A 197 5.62 -2.52 9.17
C GLY A 197 5.11 -1.32 9.95
N PRO A 198 4.36 -1.58 11.03
CA PRO A 198 3.92 -0.55 11.95
C PRO A 198 5.12 -0.03 12.74
N VAL A 199 5.17 1.29 12.93
CA VAL A 199 6.18 1.97 13.73
C VAL A 199 5.52 3.01 14.63
N ASP A 200 6.21 3.41 15.69
CA ASP A 200 5.76 4.50 16.55
C ASP A 200 5.96 5.85 15.85
N SER A 201 4.84 6.48 15.46
CA SER A 201 4.82 7.79 14.81
C SER A 201 4.90 8.97 15.78
N THR A 202 5.02 8.75 17.09
CA THR A 202 4.96 9.81 18.10
C THR A 202 5.98 10.94 17.86
N ALA A 203 7.20 10.62 17.43
CA ALA A 203 8.21 11.64 17.11
C ALA A 203 7.89 12.38 15.80
N HIS A 204 7.29 11.69 14.84
CA HIS A 204 6.88 12.25 13.55
C HIS A 204 5.74 13.26 13.71
N GLU A 205 4.75 12.92 14.54
CA GLU A 205 3.61 13.78 14.88
C GLU A 205 4.00 15.12 15.53
N ARG A 206 5.23 15.24 16.04
CA ARG A 206 5.73 16.49 16.65
C ARG A 206 6.43 17.42 15.66
N ARG A 207 6.66 17.00 14.42
CA ARG A 207 7.30 17.86 13.41
C ARG A 207 6.36 19.00 13.01
N GLY A 208 6.92 20.16 12.67
CA GLY A 208 6.16 21.34 12.26
C GLY A 208 5.53 21.24 10.87
N ASP A 209 6.01 20.31 10.05
CA ASP A 209 5.52 20.01 8.70
C ASP A 209 4.52 18.84 8.66
N VAL A 210 4.12 18.31 9.83
CA VAL A 210 3.14 17.23 9.97
C VAL A 210 1.87 17.76 10.63
N VAL A 211 0.75 17.72 9.89
CA VAL A 211 -0.57 18.07 10.43
C VAL A 211 -1.24 16.81 10.95
N VAL A 212 -1.66 16.83 12.22
CA VAL A 212 -2.30 15.69 12.89
C VAL A 212 -3.78 15.97 13.12
N PHE A 213 -4.64 15.05 12.68
CA PHE A 213 -6.06 15.02 13.03
C PHE A 213 -6.35 13.81 13.91
N ARG A 214 -6.95 14.03 15.07
CA ARG A 214 -7.19 12.99 16.08
C ARG A 214 -8.62 13.06 16.60
N GLY A 215 -9.28 11.91 16.66
CA GLY A 215 -10.61 11.77 17.25
C GLY A 215 -10.53 11.50 18.75
N ASP A 216 -11.68 11.48 19.40
CA ASP A 216 -11.79 11.06 20.79
C ASP A 216 -11.33 9.60 20.96
N PRO A 217 -10.85 9.22 22.17
CA PRO A 217 -10.58 7.83 22.48
C PRO A 217 -11.79 6.95 22.18
N LEU A 218 -11.56 5.82 21.50
CA LEU A 218 -12.61 4.87 21.18
C LEU A 218 -13.22 4.29 22.47
N SER A 219 -14.54 4.36 22.59
CA SER A 219 -15.29 3.77 23.71
C SER A 219 -15.55 2.27 23.53
N GLU A 220 -15.45 1.78 22.30
CA GLU A 220 -15.64 0.38 21.92
C GLU A 220 -14.64 -0.05 20.83
N PRO A 221 -14.32 -1.35 20.72
CA PRO A 221 -13.45 -1.84 19.66
C PRO A 221 -14.05 -1.60 18.27
N VAL A 222 -13.26 -1.02 17.36
CA VAL A 222 -13.63 -0.82 15.95
C VAL A 222 -12.74 -1.68 15.07
N THR A 223 -13.34 -2.44 14.15
CA THR A 223 -12.61 -3.17 13.11
C THR A 223 -12.65 -2.38 11.81
N VAL A 224 -11.48 -2.07 11.25
CA VAL A 224 -11.34 -1.45 9.94
C VAL A 224 -10.84 -2.50 8.97
N ALA A 225 -11.63 -2.79 7.93
CA ALA A 225 -11.28 -3.74 6.87
C ALA A 225 -11.79 -3.21 5.53
N GLY A 226 -10.87 -2.92 4.61
CA GLY A 226 -11.20 -2.32 3.30
C GLY A 226 -10.10 -1.40 2.83
N GLU A 227 -10.43 -0.53 1.88
CA GLU A 227 -9.53 0.52 1.36
C GLU A 227 -9.87 1.86 2.05
N PRO A 228 -8.96 2.41 2.86
CA PRO A 228 -9.14 3.76 3.39
C PRO A 228 -8.96 4.79 2.27
N LEU A 229 -9.82 5.82 2.24
CA LEU A 229 -9.78 6.90 1.26
C LEU A 229 -9.69 8.24 1.98
N ALA A 230 -8.75 9.09 1.56
CA ALA A 230 -8.60 10.45 2.04
C ALA A 230 -9.06 11.45 0.96
N HIS A 231 -10.06 12.26 1.27
CA HIS A 231 -10.54 13.33 0.40
C HIS A 231 -10.01 14.67 0.93
N ILE A 232 -8.88 15.12 0.38
CA ILE A 232 -8.18 16.32 0.85
C ILE A 232 -8.39 17.46 -0.14
N ARG A 233 -8.86 18.60 0.35
CA ARG A 233 -8.85 19.86 -0.37
C ARG A 233 -7.70 20.71 0.16
N PHE A 234 -6.74 21.04 -0.69
CA PHE A 234 -5.57 21.83 -0.31
C PHE A 234 -5.32 22.96 -1.30
N ARG A 235 -4.46 23.90 -0.90
CA ARG A 235 -3.90 24.95 -1.75
C ARG A 235 -2.42 25.08 -1.43
N SER A 236 -1.60 25.23 -2.46
CA SER A 236 -0.16 25.49 -2.31
C SER A 236 0.19 26.92 -2.72
N SER A 237 1.26 27.46 -2.13
CA SER A 237 1.92 28.68 -2.62
C SER A 237 2.83 28.39 -3.82
N GLN A 238 3.15 27.11 -4.07
CA GLN A 238 3.96 26.64 -5.19
C GLN A 238 3.10 26.11 -6.34
N PRO A 239 3.62 26.09 -7.59
CA PRO A 239 2.93 25.53 -8.75
C PRO A 239 2.72 24.01 -8.68
N SER A 240 3.60 23.30 -7.96
CA SER A 240 3.54 21.85 -7.74
C SER A 240 3.75 21.55 -6.26
N ALA A 241 3.06 20.54 -5.74
CA ALA A 241 3.18 20.06 -4.37
C ALA A 241 2.62 18.64 -4.24
N ASP A 242 3.19 17.87 -3.33
CA ASP A 242 2.70 16.55 -2.95
C ASP A 242 1.87 16.65 -1.66
N VAL A 243 0.90 15.74 -1.51
CA VAL A 243 0.11 15.57 -0.28
C VAL A 243 0.08 14.08 0.04
N SER A 244 0.54 13.72 1.24
CA SER A 244 0.67 12.35 1.74
C SER A 244 -0.11 12.13 3.03
#